data_AF-A0AA85EJQ6-F1
#
_entry.id   AF-A0AA85EJQ6-F1
#
_cell.length_a   1.000
_cell.length_b   1.000
_cell.length_c   1.000
_cell.angle_alpha   90.00
_cell.angle_beta   90.00
_cell.angle_gamma   90.00
#
_symmetry.space_group_name_H-M   'P 1'
#
loop_
_entity.id
_entity.type
_entity.pdbx_description
1 polymer ?
#
loop_
_entity_poly.entity_id
_entity_poly.type
_entity_poly.pdbx_seq_one_letter_code
_entity_poly.pdbx_strand_id
1 'polypeptide(L)'
;MSTDSDQEKLLQKFKDLRKEPQKQVNDLTNAINDIEENLIRNKESHSIQMQKIDQLYRTNVNDLNEEINQLKDDLEIQSLHLKQIEKWLKATRGWISIRKYLYEQKYRKWKMELLRTHYHVEDACEEFNKTVFGNEANRPVWKVSMNSKATIQHPTSYNWINEKSWLHYRKQIIESQLSTKSKDQIKCIQNKLRSREIAQRTFDRYSNRESHEVNVDEINKSKQQDELTKYPYSINHPLHIHEQQLMNKFNQLKTMQYLNLIELNTKENDLHSLLVHIRNLKFDLDNEYTKYTQMSLNEINKKKQKLINLSKVLNELEEEEAAAFSNLFSEARKTNETRTVLKNELKYLRISQNINPMHRFTYFDYRYNLPLCKL
;
A
#
# COMPACT_ATOMS: atom_id res chain seq x y z
N MET A 1 -34.29 -7.97 92.83
CA MET A 1 -34.62 -8.31 91.42
C MET A 1 -33.34 -8.78 90.77
N SER A 2 -33.42 -9.79 89.89
CA SER A 2 -32.25 -10.49 89.34
C SER A 2 -31.61 -9.68 88.22
N THR A 3 -30.38 -9.22 88.43
CA THR A 3 -29.54 -8.52 87.45
C THR A 3 -29.24 -9.38 86.22
N ASP A 4 -29.28 -10.70 86.37
CA ASP A 4 -28.97 -11.66 85.31
C ASP A 4 -30.06 -11.64 84.22
N SER A 5 -31.33 -11.49 84.61
CA SER A 5 -32.44 -11.40 83.66
C SER A 5 -32.42 -10.13 82.81
N ASP A 6 -31.87 -9.03 83.32
CA ASP A 6 -31.85 -7.75 82.61
C ASP A 6 -30.61 -7.63 81.71
N GLN A 7 -29.48 -8.25 82.10
CA GLN A 7 -28.33 -8.44 81.22
C GLN A 7 -28.67 -9.26 79.98
N GLU A 8 -29.42 -10.35 80.15
CA GLU A 8 -29.78 -11.26 79.04
C GLU A 8 -30.72 -10.60 78.04
N LYS A 9 -31.65 -9.75 78.52
CA LYS A 9 -32.52 -8.91 77.66
C LYS A 9 -31.72 -7.87 76.86
N LEU A 10 -30.71 -7.25 77.46
CA LEU A 10 -29.85 -6.26 76.79
C LEU A 10 -28.97 -6.90 75.73
N LEU A 11 -28.37 -8.05 76.05
CA LEU A 11 -27.64 -8.87 75.09
C LEU A 11 -28.53 -9.26 73.89
N GLN A 12 -29.77 -9.68 74.16
CA GLN A 12 -30.69 -10.04 73.09
C GLN A 12 -31.08 -8.83 72.23
N LYS A 13 -31.33 -7.66 72.83
CA LYS A 13 -31.63 -6.42 72.12
C LYS A 13 -30.51 -6.01 71.16
N PHE A 14 -29.25 -5.98 71.63
CA PHE A 14 -28.11 -5.60 70.78
C PHE A 14 -27.73 -6.69 69.78
N LYS A 15 -28.02 -7.97 70.05
CA LYS A 15 -27.96 -9.03 69.03
C LYS A 15 -28.96 -8.79 67.91
N ASP A 16 -30.20 -8.46 68.24
CA ASP A 16 -31.24 -8.22 67.24
C ASP A 16 -30.98 -6.94 66.43
N LEU A 17 -30.44 -5.88 67.05
CA LEU A 17 -30.02 -4.65 66.37
C LEU A 17 -28.85 -4.85 65.40
N ARG A 18 -27.90 -5.76 65.71
CA ARG A 18 -26.74 -6.03 64.84
C ARG A 18 -27.01 -6.98 63.69
N LYS A 19 -28.07 -7.81 63.76
CA LYS A 19 -28.39 -8.82 62.73
C LYS A 19 -28.50 -8.23 61.32
N GLU A 20 -29.27 -7.15 61.18
CA GLU A 20 -29.55 -6.57 59.86
C GLU A 20 -28.32 -5.87 59.26
N PRO A 21 -27.59 -5.00 59.99
CA PRO A 21 -26.32 -4.45 59.48
C PRO A 21 -25.28 -5.53 59.15
N GLN A 22 -25.14 -6.58 59.96
CA GLN A 22 -24.21 -7.69 59.68
C GLN A 22 -24.60 -8.45 58.41
N LYS A 23 -25.89 -8.69 58.20
CA LYS A 23 -26.39 -9.31 56.97
C LYS A 23 -26.06 -8.42 55.76
N GLN A 24 -26.31 -7.12 55.84
CA GLN A 24 -25.98 -6.18 54.75
C GLN A 24 -24.48 -6.10 54.46
N VAL A 25 -23.62 -6.20 55.48
CA VAL A 25 -22.16 -6.29 55.29
C VAL A 25 -21.79 -7.56 54.51
N ASN A 26 -22.35 -8.71 54.89
CA ASN A 26 -22.09 -9.97 54.18
C ASN A 26 -22.57 -9.91 52.72
N ASP A 27 -23.79 -9.41 52.49
CA ASP A 27 -24.37 -9.28 51.15
C ASP A 27 -23.53 -8.34 50.26
N LEU A 28 -23.09 -7.20 50.80
CA LEU A 28 -22.23 -6.25 50.08
C LEU A 28 -20.84 -6.82 49.81
N THR A 29 -20.27 -7.57 50.75
CA THR A 29 -18.96 -8.20 50.60
C THR A 29 -18.98 -9.23 49.47
N ASN A 30 -19.99 -10.11 49.47
CA ASN A 30 -20.19 -11.09 48.39
C ASN A 30 -20.38 -10.40 47.03
N ALA A 31 -21.23 -9.35 46.99
CA ALA A 31 -21.47 -8.61 45.76
C ALA A 31 -20.24 -7.82 45.26
N ILE A 32 -19.29 -7.46 46.14
CA ILE A 32 -17.99 -6.88 45.73
C ILE A 32 -17.11 -7.97 45.14
N ASN A 33 -17.00 -9.12 45.81
CA ASN A 33 -16.20 -10.25 45.35
C ASN A 33 -16.66 -10.72 43.96
N ASP A 34 -17.98 -10.82 43.73
CA ASP A 34 -18.54 -11.19 42.43
C ASP A 34 -18.13 -10.21 41.31
N ILE A 35 -18.09 -8.91 41.59
CA ILE A 35 -17.67 -7.90 40.60
C ILE A 35 -16.16 -8.00 40.37
N GLU A 36 -15.36 -8.19 41.42
CA GLU A 36 -13.91 -8.37 41.31
C GLU A 36 -13.56 -9.63 40.50
N GLU A 37 -14.26 -10.75 40.71
CA GLU A 37 -14.13 -11.94 39.86
C GLU A 37 -14.52 -11.68 38.41
N ASN A 38 -15.62 -10.97 38.17
CA ASN A 38 -16.04 -10.60 36.82
C ASN A 38 -15.01 -9.69 36.13
N LEU A 39 -14.34 -8.80 36.86
CA LEU A 39 -13.25 -7.98 36.32
C LEU A 39 -12.05 -8.84 35.89
N ILE A 40 -11.69 -9.86 36.68
CA ILE A 40 -10.62 -10.81 36.33
C ILE A 40 -10.99 -11.56 35.04
N ARG A 41 -12.20 -12.15 35.00
CA ARG A 41 -12.72 -12.86 33.81
C ARG A 41 -12.77 -11.96 32.59
N ASN A 42 -13.18 -10.70 32.74
CA ASN A 42 -13.25 -9.74 31.65
C ASN A 42 -11.85 -9.39 31.10
N LYS A 43 -10.85 -9.26 31.97
CA LYS A 43 -9.46 -9.03 31.56
C LYS A 43 -8.89 -10.22 30.77
N GLU A 44 -9.15 -11.44 31.21
CA GLU A 44 -8.76 -12.65 30.48
C GLU A 44 -9.46 -12.74 29.12
N SER A 45 -10.78 -12.50 29.10
CA SER A 45 -11.58 -12.46 27.87
C SER A 45 -11.07 -11.42 26.88
N HIS A 46 -10.77 -10.19 27.33
CA HIS A 46 -10.19 -9.14 26.48
C HIS A 46 -8.86 -9.58 25.87
N SER A 47 -7.95 -10.14 26.67
CA SER A 47 -6.66 -10.65 26.19
C SER A 47 -6.84 -11.74 25.11
N ILE A 48 -7.74 -12.69 25.34
CA ILE A 48 -8.05 -13.76 24.38
C ILE A 48 -8.64 -13.19 23.09
N GLN A 49 -9.57 -12.24 23.18
CA GLN A 49 -10.18 -11.61 22.02
C GLN A 49 -9.17 -10.81 21.20
N MET A 50 -8.24 -10.10 21.86
CA MET A 50 -7.15 -9.39 21.19
C MET A 50 -6.25 -10.34 20.41
N GLN A 51 -5.85 -11.47 21.02
CA GLN A 51 -5.07 -12.51 20.35
C GLN A 51 -5.83 -13.15 19.19
N LYS A 52 -7.14 -13.35 19.34
CA LYS A 52 -7.99 -13.91 18.27
C LYS A 52 -8.05 -12.97 17.07
N ILE A 53 -8.18 -11.66 17.28
CA ILE A 53 -8.11 -10.66 16.19
C ILE A 53 -6.76 -10.79 15.46
N ASP A 54 -5.65 -10.84 16.20
CA ASP A 54 -4.33 -10.99 15.58
C ASP A 54 -4.21 -12.28 14.77
N GLN A 55 -4.68 -13.41 15.30
CA GLN A 55 -4.63 -14.69 14.60
C GLN A 55 -5.51 -14.73 13.35
N LEU A 56 -6.72 -14.17 13.43
CA LEU A 56 -7.67 -14.16 12.32
C LEU A 56 -7.13 -13.43 11.09
N TYR A 57 -6.38 -12.34 11.31
CA TYR A 57 -5.89 -11.51 10.21
C TYR A 57 -4.42 -11.74 9.85
N ARG A 58 -3.66 -12.49 10.67
CA ARG A 58 -2.24 -12.75 10.45
C ARG A 58 -1.95 -13.34 9.07
N THR A 59 -2.71 -14.36 8.67
CA THR A 59 -2.52 -15.03 7.37
C THR A 59 -2.77 -14.06 6.23
N ASN A 60 -3.91 -13.37 6.22
CA ASN A 60 -4.25 -12.41 5.15
C ASN A 60 -3.24 -11.26 5.03
N VAL A 61 -2.76 -10.72 6.16
CA VAL A 61 -1.72 -9.67 6.17
C VAL A 61 -0.40 -10.21 5.63
N ASN A 62 -0.02 -11.43 5.99
CA ASN A 62 1.21 -12.04 5.50
C ASN A 62 1.13 -12.34 4.00
N ASP A 63 0.03 -12.93 3.54
CA ASP A 63 -0.19 -13.27 2.13
C ASP A 63 -0.13 -12.00 1.26
N LEU A 64 -0.83 -10.93 1.65
CA LEU A 64 -0.77 -9.65 0.94
C LEU A 64 0.63 -9.04 0.95
N ASN A 65 1.35 -9.11 2.07
CA ASN A 65 2.73 -8.62 2.13
C ASN A 65 3.67 -9.44 1.21
N GLU A 66 3.48 -10.75 1.16
CA GLU A 66 4.26 -11.62 0.28
C GLU A 66 4.00 -11.30 -1.19
N GLU A 67 2.72 -11.17 -1.58
CA GLU A 67 2.34 -10.75 -2.93
C GLU A 67 2.92 -9.37 -3.30
N ILE A 68 2.84 -8.38 -2.40
CA ILE A 68 3.42 -7.05 -2.61
C ILE A 68 4.93 -7.11 -2.80
N ASN A 69 5.63 -7.93 -2.01
CA ASN A 69 7.08 -8.07 -2.12
C ASN A 69 7.48 -8.76 -3.42
N GLN A 70 6.78 -9.84 -3.81
CA GLN A 70 6.98 -10.50 -5.09
C GLN A 70 6.79 -9.53 -6.27
N LEU A 71 5.73 -8.72 -6.24
CA LEU A 71 5.49 -7.69 -7.27
C LEU A 71 6.59 -6.63 -7.33
N LYS A 72 7.14 -6.21 -6.17
CA LYS A 72 8.26 -5.26 -6.10
C LYS A 72 9.52 -5.85 -6.74
N ASP A 73 9.85 -7.09 -6.42
CA ASP A 73 10.99 -7.80 -6.98
C ASP A 73 10.84 -7.96 -8.50
N ASP A 74 9.65 -8.35 -8.96
CA ASP A 74 9.34 -8.47 -10.40
C ASP A 74 9.48 -7.13 -11.13
N LEU A 75 9.00 -6.04 -10.54
CA LEU A 75 9.15 -4.69 -11.10
C LEU A 75 10.62 -4.26 -11.18
N GLU A 76 11.43 -4.62 -10.18
CA GLU A 76 12.87 -4.35 -10.20
C GLU A 76 13.55 -5.12 -11.33
N ILE A 77 13.28 -6.42 -11.46
CA ILE A 77 13.78 -7.28 -12.55
C ILE A 77 13.37 -6.71 -13.91
N GLN A 78 12.10 -6.36 -14.10
CA GLN A 78 11.60 -5.73 -15.33
C GLN A 78 12.31 -4.42 -15.63
N SER A 79 12.59 -3.59 -14.62
CA SER A 79 13.31 -2.33 -14.79
C SER A 79 14.75 -2.54 -15.28
N LEU A 80 15.42 -3.60 -14.81
CA LEU A 80 16.76 -3.98 -15.25
C LEU A 80 16.73 -4.47 -16.71
N HIS A 81 15.74 -5.28 -17.07
CA HIS A 81 15.54 -5.73 -18.45
C HIS A 81 15.28 -4.57 -19.41
N LEU A 82 14.44 -3.60 -19.02
CA LEU A 82 14.18 -2.39 -19.81
C LEU A 82 15.46 -1.60 -20.05
N LYS A 83 16.26 -1.34 -19.00
CA LYS A 83 17.57 -0.66 -19.12
C LYS A 83 18.51 -1.41 -20.07
N GLN A 84 18.51 -2.74 -20.03
CA GLN A 84 19.35 -3.54 -20.93
C GLN A 84 18.88 -3.42 -22.39
N ILE A 85 17.56 -3.48 -22.64
CA ILE A 85 17.00 -3.30 -23.99
C ILE A 85 17.28 -1.88 -24.52
N GLU A 86 17.20 -0.85 -23.69
CA GLU A 86 17.57 0.52 -24.08
C GLU A 86 19.02 0.63 -24.55
N LYS A 87 19.96 -0.03 -23.85
CA LYS A 87 21.37 -0.09 -24.28
C LYS A 87 21.50 -0.75 -25.65
N TRP A 88 20.82 -1.88 -25.87
CA TRP A 88 20.82 -2.57 -27.15
C TRP A 88 20.17 -1.76 -28.28
N LEU A 89 19.08 -1.04 -27.99
CA LEU A 89 18.43 -0.13 -28.94
C LEU A 89 19.37 1.01 -29.34
N LYS A 90 20.04 1.65 -28.38
CA LYS A 90 21.03 2.70 -28.65
C LYS A 90 22.17 2.18 -29.52
N ALA A 91 22.71 1.01 -29.19
CA ALA A 91 23.76 0.36 -29.99
C ALA A 91 23.29 0.04 -31.42
N THR A 92 22.10 -0.58 -31.56
CA THR A 92 21.54 -0.95 -32.87
C THR A 92 21.29 0.29 -33.74
N ARG A 93 20.75 1.36 -33.17
CA ARG A 93 20.57 2.65 -33.85
C ARG A 93 21.90 3.27 -34.27
N GLY A 94 22.92 3.19 -33.42
CA GLY A 94 24.29 3.61 -33.76
C GLY A 94 24.84 2.85 -34.98
N TRP A 95 24.70 1.52 -35.00
CA TRP A 95 25.11 0.68 -36.13
C TRP A 95 24.35 1.00 -37.42
N ILE A 96 23.04 1.25 -37.34
CA ILE A 96 22.23 1.70 -38.47
C ILE A 96 22.78 3.02 -39.02
N SER A 97 23.10 3.99 -38.17
CA SER A 97 23.67 5.28 -38.56
C SER A 97 25.05 5.16 -39.20
N ILE A 98 25.94 4.35 -38.63
CA ILE A 98 27.27 4.06 -39.23
C ILE A 98 27.10 3.45 -40.61
N ARG A 99 26.17 2.50 -40.76
CA ARG A 99 25.87 1.89 -42.05
C ARG A 99 25.35 2.92 -43.05
N LYS A 100 24.38 3.77 -42.65
CA LYS A 100 23.89 4.92 -43.44
C LYS A 100 25.03 5.75 -43.99
N TYR A 101 25.92 6.18 -43.11
CA TYR A 101 27.10 6.94 -43.49
C TYR A 101 28.00 6.19 -44.48
N LEU A 102 28.37 4.93 -44.20
CA LEU A 102 29.24 4.15 -45.10
C LEU A 102 28.64 3.94 -46.49
N TYR A 103 27.32 3.73 -46.58
CA TYR A 103 26.63 3.60 -47.86
C TYR A 103 26.60 4.91 -48.63
N GLU A 104 26.31 6.04 -47.95
CA GLU A 104 26.37 7.36 -48.57
C GLU A 104 27.76 7.66 -49.14
N GLN A 105 28.83 7.33 -48.40
CA GLN A 105 30.21 7.52 -48.88
C GLN A 105 30.53 6.65 -50.10
N LYS A 106 30.14 5.36 -50.08
CA LYS A 106 30.32 4.47 -51.24
C LYS A 106 29.57 4.98 -52.47
N TYR A 107 28.33 5.45 -52.28
CA TYR A 107 27.53 5.99 -53.37
C TYR A 107 28.13 7.28 -53.95
N ARG A 108 28.60 8.20 -53.09
CA ARG A 108 29.30 9.42 -53.53
C ARG A 108 30.52 9.08 -54.39
N LYS A 109 31.34 8.12 -53.93
CA LYS A 109 32.52 7.66 -54.68
C LYS A 109 32.13 7.08 -56.04
N TRP A 110 31.13 6.19 -56.08
CA TRP A 110 30.62 5.61 -57.33
C TRP A 110 30.06 6.68 -58.28
N LYS A 111 29.30 7.66 -57.77
CA LYS A 111 28.76 8.77 -58.56
C LYS A 111 29.89 9.61 -59.19
N MET A 112 30.95 9.89 -58.42
CA MET A 112 32.12 10.62 -58.92
C MET A 112 32.90 9.80 -59.98
N GLU A 113 33.06 8.50 -59.78
CA GLU A 113 33.67 7.61 -60.77
C GLU A 113 32.84 7.57 -62.07
N LEU A 114 31.52 7.48 -61.96
CA LEU A 114 30.61 7.45 -63.11
C LEU A 114 30.58 8.79 -63.87
N LEU A 115 30.63 9.93 -63.17
CA LEU A 115 30.80 11.23 -63.81
C LEU A 115 32.15 11.32 -64.53
N ARG A 116 33.23 10.86 -63.90
CA ARG A 116 34.56 10.86 -64.51
C ARG A 116 34.63 10.00 -65.76
N THR A 117 34.02 8.81 -65.75
CA THR A 117 33.96 7.96 -66.95
C THR A 117 33.07 8.58 -68.03
N HIS A 118 31.95 9.21 -67.66
CA HIS A 118 31.12 9.96 -68.61
C HIS A 118 31.93 11.05 -69.32
N TYR A 119 32.64 11.90 -68.56
CA TYR A 119 33.49 12.95 -69.13
C TYR A 119 34.62 12.37 -70.00
N HIS A 120 35.27 11.29 -69.59
CA HIS A 120 36.29 10.64 -70.43
C HIS A 120 35.74 10.05 -71.72
N VAL A 121 34.51 9.52 -71.71
CA VAL A 121 33.83 9.04 -72.92
C VAL A 121 33.41 10.21 -73.82
N GLU A 122 32.91 11.31 -73.24
CA GLU A 122 32.58 12.54 -73.99
C GLU A 122 33.83 13.16 -74.64
N ASP A 123 34.94 13.29 -73.90
CA ASP A 123 36.21 13.80 -74.42
C ASP A 123 36.75 12.91 -75.54
N ALA A 124 36.74 11.59 -75.36
CA ALA A 124 37.17 10.65 -76.39
C ALA A 124 36.26 10.68 -77.62
N CYS A 125 34.95 10.91 -77.44
CA CYS A 125 34.01 11.11 -78.53
C CYS A 125 34.22 12.46 -79.24
N GLU A 126 34.51 13.55 -78.53
CA GLU A 126 34.89 14.84 -79.11
C GLU A 126 36.21 14.74 -79.89
N GLU A 127 37.21 14.05 -79.34
CA GLU A 127 38.52 13.88 -79.95
C GLU A 127 38.45 12.97 -81.18
N PHE A 128 37.66 11.89 -81.12
CA PHE A 128 37.28 11.06 -82.27
C PHE A 128 36.55 11.87 -83.34
N ASN A 129 35.57 12.69 -82.96
CA ASN A 129 34.84 13.54 -83.90
C ASN A 129 35.77 14.57 -84.57
N LYS A 130 36.70 15.18 -83.83
CA LYS A 130 37.72 16.09 -84.37
C LYS A 130 38.70 15.38 -85.31
N THR A 131 39.11 14.14 -85.02
CA THR A 131 40.03 13.36 -85.87
C THR A 131 39.39 12.80 -87.13
N VAL A 132 38.12 12.37 -87.06
CA VAL A 132 37.42 11.76 -88.21
C VAL A 132 36.81 12.82 -89.13
N PHE A 133 36.31 13.93 -88.60
CA PHE A 133 35.57 14.92 -89.37
C PHE A 133 36.29 16.27 -89.54
N GLY A 134 37.48 16.45 -88.95
CA GLY A 134 38.17 17.74 -88.95
C GLY A 134 37.46 18.80 -88.10
N ASN A 135 38.13 19.92 -87.82
CA ASN A 135 37.70 20.98 -86.88
C ASN A 135 36.41 21.75 -87.22
N GLU A 136 35.54 21.26 -88.11
CA GLU A 136 34.42 22.03 -88.66
C GLU A 136 33.03 21.75 -88.05
N ALA A 137 32.94 21.03 -86.93
CA ALA A 137 31.65 20.80 -86.28
C ALA A 137 31.65 21.12 -84.78
N ASN A 138 32.17 22.28 -84.39
CA ASN A 138 31.89 22.83 -83.06
C ASN A 138 30.63 23.69 -83.08
N ARG A 139 29.48 23.08 -82.75
CA ARG A 139 28.55 23.67 -81.78
C ARG A 139 27.85 22.58 -80.98
N PRO A 140 28.24 22.34 -79.71
CA PRO A 140 27.31 21.78 -78.75
C PRO A 140 26.23 22.82 -78.46
N VAL A 141 24.96 22.40 -78.44
CA VAL A 141 23.78 23.25 -78.15
C VAL A 141 23.72 23.69 -76.66
N TRP A 142 24.72 23.38 -75.84
CA TRP A 142 24.69 23.73 -74.42
C TRP A 142 25.89 24.60 -74.04
N LYS A 143 25.69 25.92 -74.10
CA LYS A 143 26.55 26.89 -73.43
C LYS A 143 26.38 26.73 -71.91
N VAL A 144 27.33 26.06 -71.25
CA VAL A 144 27.67 26.38 -69.86
C VAL A 144 29.10 26.88 -69.88
N SER A 145 29.25 28.17 -69.59
CA SER A 145 30.55 28.84 -69.54
C SER A 145 31.41 28.25 -68.43
N MET A 146 32.58 27.70 -68.76
CA MET A 146 33.64 27.50 -67.80
C MET A 146 34.96 28.05 -68.34
N ASN A 147 35.37 29.18 -67.77
CA ASN A 147 36.73 29.69 -67.83
C ASN A 147 37.57 28.94 -66.79
N SER A 148 38.36 27.97 -67.21
CA SER A 148 39.62 27.62 -66.54
C SER A 148 40.45 26.67 -67.40
N LYS A 149 41.51 27.20 -68.02
CA LYS A 149 42.59 26.40 -68.60
C LYS A 149 43.41 25.82 -67.44
N ALA A 150 43.23 24.55 -67.14
CA ALA A 150 44.18 23.77 -66.36
C ALA A 150 44.72 22.65 -67.25
N THR A 151 46.01 22.74 -67.54
CA THR A 151 46.77 21.76 -68.34
C THR A 151 46.83 20.43 -67.59
N ILE A 152 46.09 19.42 -68.05
CA ILE A 152 46.15 18.06 -67.49
C ILE A 152 47.12 17.25 -68.33
N GLN A 153 48.25 16.87 -67.72
CA GLN A 153 49.18 15.89 -68.28
C GLN A 153 48.51 14.50 -68.32
N HIS A 154 48.51 13.87 -69.50
CA HIS A 154 48.05 12.49 -69.67
C HIS A 154 49.03 11.50 -69.04
N PRO A 155 48.58 10.52 -68.23
CA PRO A 155 49.39 9.34 -67.94
C PRO A 155 49.24 8.34 -69.08
N THR A 156 50.34 8.04 -69.76
CA THR A 156 50.48 6.91 -70.68
C THR A 156 50.50 5.61 -69.88
N SER A 157 49.46 4.78 -69.97
CA SER A 157 49.61 3.36 -69.60
C SER A 157 48.65 2.43 -70.35
N TYR A 158 49.18 1.23 -70.58
CA TYR A 158 48.76 0.13 -71.42
C TYR A 158 47.44 -0.59 -70.97
N ASN A 159 46.37 0.15 -70.63
CA ASN A 159 45.12 -0.44 -70.12
C ASN A 159 44.00 -0.64 -71.17
N TRP A 160 44.13 -0.08 -72.37
CA TRP A 160 43.12 -0.13 -73.44
C TRP A 160 42.86 -1.53 -74.02
N ILE A 161 43.81 -2.45 -73.88
CA ILE A 161 43.70 -3.83 -74.43
C ILE A 161 42.73 -4.68 -73.59
N ASN A 162 42.59 -4.42 -72.29
CA ASN A 162 41.67 -5.15 -71.39
C ASN A 162 40.22 -4.66 -71.44
N GLU A 163 39.97 -3.42 -71.87
CA GLU A 163 38.58 -2.91 -72.01
C GLU A 163 37.89 -3.44 -73.27
N LYS A 164 38.61 -3.64 -74.38
CA LYS A 164 38.04 -4.22 -75.61
C LYS A 164 37.56 -5.66 -75.39
N SER A 165 38.30 -6.46 -74.62
CA SER A 165 37.92 -7.83 -74.28
C SER A 165 36.72 -7.88 -73.31
N TRP A 166 36.63 -6.94 -72.36
CA TRP A 166 35.50 -6.84 -71.43
C TRP A 166 34.19 -6.40 -72.12
N LEU A 167 34.28 -5.42 -73.03
CA LEU A 167 33.14 -4.95 -73.82
C LEU A 167 32.66 -6.01 -74.83
N HIS A 168 33.60 -6.75 -75.45
CA HIS A 168 33.28 -7.87 -76.34
C HIS A 168 32.55 -9.00 -75.59
N TYR A 169 33.02 -9.35 -74.39
CA TYR A 169 32.38 -10.35 -73.53
C TYR A 169 30.96 -9.93 -73.10
N ARG A 170 30.76 -8.67 -72.70
CA ARG A 170 29.43 -8.13 -72.38
C ARG A 170 28.50 -8.11 -73.59
N LYS A 171 29.01 -7.78 -74.77
CA LYS A 171 28.24 -7.81 -76.02
C LYS A 171 27.76 -9.23 -76.34
N GLN A 172 28.60 -10.24 -76.20
CA GLN A 172 28.20 -11.64 -76.39
C GLN A 172 27.15 -12.12 -75.36
N ILE A 173 27.24 -11.68 -74.10
CA ILE A 173 26.22 -11.98 -73.07
C ILE A 173 24.88 -11.33 -73.43
N ILE A 174 24.89 -10.07 -73.87
CA ILE A 174 23.66 -9.36 -74.26
C ILE A 174 23.07 -9.97 -75.54
N GLU A 175 23.89 -10.28 -76.55
CA GLU A 175 23.46 -10.91 -77.79
C GLU A 175 22.90 -12.33 -77.57
N SER A 176 23.48 -13.12 -76.64
CA SER A 176 22.94 -14.44 -76.26
C SER A 176 21.65 -14.36 -75.43
N GLN A 177 21.48 -13.31 -74.62
CA GLN A 177 20.22 -13.06 -73.90
C GLN A 177 19.12 -12.47 -74.78
N LEU A 178 19.47 -11.77 -75.87
CA LEU A 178 18.54 -11.24 -76.86
C LEU A 178 18.15 -12.28 -77.91
N SER A 179 19.04 -13.23 -78.25
CA SER A 179 18.76 -14.28 -79.24
C SER A 179 17.80 -15.38 -78.75
N THR A 180 17.51 -15.43 -77.45
CA THR A 180 16.71 -16.50 -76.82
C THR A 180 15.27 -16.11 -76.46
N LYS A 181 14.86 -14.85 -76.66
CA LYS A 181 13.48 -14.41 -76.38
C LYS A 181 12.71 -14.21 -77.68
N SER A 182 11.67 -15.03 -77.89
CA SER A 182 10.80 -14.90 -79.07
C SER A 182 10.18 -13.51 -79.14
N LYS A 183 9.88 -13.04 -80.37
CA LYS A 183 9.21 -11.76 -80.66
C LYS A 183 7.99 -11.51 -79.75
N ASP A 184 7.31 -12.57 -79.34
CA ASP A 184 6.12 -12.52 -78.49
C ASP A 184 6.43 -12.18 -77.03
N GLN A 185 7.57 -12.60 -76.49
CA GLN A 185 7.99 -12.22 -75.13
C GLN A 185 8.39 -10.75 -75.05
N ILE A 186 9.05 -10.21 -76.08
CA ILE A 186 9.37 -8.78 -76.16
C ILE A 186 8.08 -7.95 -76.22
N LYS A 187 7.10 -8.39 -77.01
CA LYS A 187 5.78 -7.76 -77.12
C LYS A 187 5.00 -7.83 -75.79
N CYS A 188 5.11 -8.93 -75.06
CA CYS A 188 4.50 -9.09 -73.73
C CYS A 188 5.15 -8.18 -72.67
N ILE A 189 6.48 -8.04 -72.68
CA ILE A 189 7.21 -7.11 -71.80
C ILE A 189 6.85 -5.65 -72.12
N GLN A 190 6.80 -5.28 -73.41
CA GLN A 190 6.37 -3.94 -73.83
C GLN A 190 4.94 -3.62 -73.38
N ASN A 191 4.00 -4.57 -73.51
CA ASN A 191 2.64 -4.39 -73.04
C ASN A 191 2.56 -4.26 -71.51
N LYS A 192 3.34 -5.03 -70.76
CA LYS A 192 3.43 -4.90 -69.29
C LYS A 192 4.01 -3.55 -68.86
N LEU A 193 5.00 -3.03 -69.57
CA LEU A 193 5.58 -1.71 -69.28
C LEU A 193 4.61 -0.58 -69.60
N ARG A 194 3.92 -0.61 -70.75
CA ARG A 194 2.85 0.36 -71.09
C ARG A 194 1.71 0.33 -70.08
N SER A 195 1.30 -0.86 -69.64
CA SER A 195 0.23 -1.02 -68.65
C SER A 195 0.62 -0.42 -67.29
N ARG A 196 1.89 -0.58 -66.86
CA ARG A 196 2.41 0.04 -65.64
C ARG A 196 2.49 1.55 -65.75
N GLU A 197 2.93 2.09 -66.88
CA GLU A 197 3.01 3.53 -67.11
C GLU A 197 1.62 4.18 -67.09
N ILE A 198 0.61 3.53 -67.67
CA ILE A 198 -0.79 3.96 -67.62
C ILE A 198 -1.31 3.92 -66.17
N ALA A 199 -1.03 2.84 -65.44
CA ALA A 199 -1.45 2.70 -64.03
C ALA A 199 -0.83 3.77 -63.11
N GLN A 200 0.45 4.11 -63.34
CA GLN A 200 1.14 5.18 -62.61
C GLN A 200 0.55 6.56 -62.91
N ARG A 201 0.28 6.85 -64.20
CA ARG A 201 -0.38 8.11 -64.60
C ARG A 201 -1.79 8.24 -64.04
N THR A 202 -2.53 7.13 -63.86
CA THR A 202 -3.83 7.17 -63.17
C THR A 202 -3.68 7.40 -61.67
N PHE A 203 -2.68 6.79 -61.00
CA PHE A 203 -2.45 6.97 -59.57
C PHE A 203 -2.02 8.41 -59.24
N ASP A 204 -1.15 9.00 -60.06
CA ASP A 204 -0.69 10.39 -59.90
C ASP A 204 -1.80 11.43 -60.14
N ARG A 205 -2.83 11.11 -60.96
CA ARG A 205 -4.00 11.99 -61.15
C ARG A 205 -4.97 11.97 -59.98
N TYR A 206 -5.06 10.88 -59.22
CA TYR A 206 -5.91 10.82 -58.03
C TYR A 206 -5.25 11.50 -56.81
N SER A 207 -3.91 11.41 -56.68
CA SER A 207 -3.16 12.04 -55.58
C SER A 207 -3.19 13.58 -55.64
N ASN A 208 -3.24 14.18 -56.83
CA ASN A 208 -3.21 15.63 -57.02
C ASN A 208 -4.58 16.33 -56.86
N ARG A 209 -5.65 15.63 -56.46
CA ARG A 209 -6.98 16.23 -56.23
C ARG A 209 -7.28 16.57 -54.77
N GLU A 210 -6.47 16.13 -53.81
CA GLU A 210 -6.75 16.24 -52.36
C GLU A 210 -5.84 17.20 -51.58
N SER A 211 -4.98 17.99 -52.23
CA SER A 211 -4.12 18.96 -51.53
C SER A 211 -3.97 20.28 -52.28
N HIS A 212 -4.96 21.16 -52.12
CA HIS A 212 -4.81 22.58 -52.38
C HIS A 212 -5.19 23.35 -51.12
N GLU A 213 -4.17 23.66 -50.32
CA GLU A 213 -4.04 24.91 -49.54
C GLU A 213 -2.78 24.81 -48.65
N VAL A 214 -1.58 25.01 -49.21
CA VAL A 214 -0.42 25.47 -48.41
C VAL A 214 0.50 26.33 -49.28
N ASN A 215 0.86 27.50 -48.73
CA ASN A 215 1.67 28.58 -49.26
C ASN A 215 2.94 28.16 -50.04
N VAL A 216 3.18 28.85 -51.16
CA VAL A 216 4.22 28.58 -52.16
C VAL A 216 5.62 29.09 -51.74
N ASP A 217 5.76 29.83 -50.64
CA ASP A 217 7.01 30.53 -50.33
C ASP A 217 8.01 29.80 -49.41
N GLU A 218 7.65 28.66 -48.80
CA GLU A 218 8.61 27.82 -48.04
C GLU A 218 9.27 26.69 -48.86
N ILE A 219 8.80 26.44 -50.08
CA ILE A 219 9.23 25.29 -50.90
C ILE A 219 10.59 25.52 -51.58
N ASN A 220 11.07 26.76 -51.66
CA ASN A 220 12.29 27.07 -52.41
C ASN A 220 13.61 26.87 -51.62
N LYS A 221 13.55 26.45 -50.35
CA LYS A 221 14.75 26.04 -49.59
C LYS A 221 14.96 24.51 -49.51
N SER A 222 14.01 23.69 -49.94
CA SER A 222 14.07 22.22 -49.80
C SER A 222 14.37 21.45 -51.10
N LYS A 223 14.45 22.11 -52.25
CA LYS A 223 14.72 21.46 -53.56
C LYS A 223 16.19 21.03 -53.79
N GLN A 224 17.07 21.26 -52.83
CA GLN A 224 18.39 20.60 -52.75
C GLN A 224 18.39 19.44 -51.74
N GLN A 225 17.28 18.74 -51.55
CA GLN A 225 17.37 17.36 -51.08
C GLN A 225 17.95 16.51 -52.21
N ASP A 226 19.28 16.47 -52.21
CA ASP A 226 20.14 15.52 -52.88
C ASP A 226 19.41 14.17 -53.09
N GLU A 227 19.37 13.71 -54.34
CA GLU A 227 18.83 12.40 -54.76
C GLU A 227 19.45 11.21 -53.98
N LEU A 228 20.45 11.45 -53.12
CA LEU A 228 21.03 10.49 -52.16
C LEU A 228 20.03 9.95 -51.14
N THR A 229 18.95 10.66 -50.80
CA THR A 229 17.98 10.19 -49.79
C THR A 229 16.99 9.15 -50.32
N LYS A 230 16.97 8.91 -51.64
CA LYS A 230 16.03 8.00 -52.32
C LYS A 230 16.59 6.62 -52.64
N TYR A 231 17.73 6.22 -52.07
CA TYR A 231 18.13 4.81 -52.19
C TYR A 231 17.38 4.00 -51.14
N PRO A 232 16.63 2.93 -51.52
CA PRO A 232 15.82 2.20 -50.57
C PRO A 232 16.76 1.46 -49.63
N TYR A 233 16.93 2.02 -48.43
CA TYR A 233 17.29 1.23 -47.27
C TYR A 233 16.30 0.07 -47.23
N SER A 234 16.79 -1.15 -47.51
CA SER A 234 15.93 -2.32 -47.49
C SER A 234 15.34 -2.42 -46.09
N ILE A 235 14.02 -2.27 -45.99
CA ILE A 235 13.25 -2.43 -44.76
C ILE A 235 13.54 -3.81 -44.14
N ASN A 236 13.96 -4.78 -44.96
CA ASN A 236 14.31 -6.13 -44.57
C ASN A 236 15.78 -6.30 -44.13
N HIS A 237 16.52 -5.22 -43.84
CA HIS A 237 17.88 -5.33 -43.33
C HIS A 237 17.88 -5.90 -41.89
N PRO A 238 18.77 -6.86 -41.55
CA PRO A 238 18.80 -7.48 -40.22
C PRO A 238 18.86 -6.50 -39.05
N LEU A 239 19.58 -5.37 -39.19
CA LEU A 239 19.62 -4.33 -38.14
C LEU A 239 18.28 -3.63 -37.90
N HIS A 240 17.50 -3.37 -38.96
CA HIS A 240 16.18 -2.75 -38.83
C HIS A 240 15.15 -3.72 -38.27
N ILE A 241 15.22 -4.99 -38.68
CA ILE A 241 14.42 -6.08 -38.09
C ILE A 241 14.74 -6.21 -36.59
N HIS A 242 16.03 -6.22 -36.23
CA HIS A 242 16.47 -6.27 -34.84
C HIS A 242 16.02 -5.05 -34.03
N GLU A 243 16.10 -3.84 -34.60
CA GLU A 243 15.58 -2.63 -33.96
C GLU A 243 14.07 -2.74 -33.68
N GLN A 244 13.28 -3.18 -34.66
CA GLN A 244 11.84 -3.39 -34.50
C GLN A 244 11.53 -4.44 -33.44
N GLN A 245 12.25 -5.57 -33.44
CA GLN A 245 12.09 -6.62 -32.42
C GLN A 245 12.39 -6.09 -31.01
N LEU A 246 13.48 -5.34 -30.84
CA LEU A 246 13.83 -4.72 -29.56
C LEU A 246 12.79 -3.67 -29.14
N MET A 247 12.30 -2.85 -30.06
CA MET A 247 11.29 -1.83 -29.77
C MET A 247 9.95 -2.46 -29.36
N ASN A 248 9.53 -3.52 -30.05
CA ASN A 248 8.33 -4.28 -29.70
C ASN A 248 8.46 -4.90 -28.31
N LYS A 249 9.60 -5.55 -28.02
CA LYS A 249 9.87 -6.15 -26.69
C LYS A 249 9.94 -5.08 -25.60
N PHE A 250 10.54 -3.92 -25.89
CA PHE A 250 10.57 -2.78 -24.98
C PHE A 250 9.17 -2.28 -24.64
N ASN A 251 8.33 -2.07 -25.65
CA ASN A 251 6.95 -1.60 -25.45
C ASN A 251 6.10 -2.63 -24.70
N GLN A 252 6.27 -3.92 -24.99
CA GLN A 252 5.60 -5.01 -24.26
C GLN A 252 5.97 -4.99 -22.77
N LEU A 253 7.27 -4.98 -22.45
CA LEU A 253 7.75 -4.94 -21.06
C LEU A 253 7.33 -3.66 -20.35
N LYS A 254 7.34 -2.51 -21.03
CA LYS A 254 6.90 -1.24 -20.46
C LYS A 254 5.40 -1.24 -20.13
N THR A 255 4.59 -1.86 -20.99
CA THR A 255 3.15 -2.03 -20.73
C THR A 255 2.91 -2.96 -19.55
N MET A 256 3.63 -4.08 -19.48
CA MET A 256 3.56 -5.01 -18.36
C MET A 256 3.99 -4.36 -17.04
N GLN A 257 5.08 -3.58 -17.05
CA GLN A 257 5.54 -2.84 -15.87
C GLN A 257 4.49 -1.85 -15.37
N TYR A 258 3.81 -1.16 -16.28
CA TYR A 258 2.73 -0.25 -15.91
C TYR A 258 1.54 -0.99 -15.27
N LEU A 259 1.14 -2.13 -15.82
CA LEU A 259 0.07 -2.96 -15.26
C LEU A 259 0.45 -3.50 -13.87
N ASN A 260 1.66 -4.03 -13.72
CA ASN A 260 2.16 -4.51 -12.43
C ASN A 260 2.25 -3.39 -11.39
N LEU A 261 2.54 -2.14 -11.80
CA LEU A 261 2.53 -0.99 -10.90
C LEU A 261 1.11 -0.63 -10.44
N ILE A 262 0.12 -0.73 -11.32
CA ILE A 262 -1.30 -0.56 -10.93
C ILE A 262 -1.68 -1.64 -9.93
N GLU A 263 -1.35 -2.91 -10.22
CA GLU A 263 -1.63 -4.04 -9.35
C GLU A 263 -0.97 -3.87 -7.97
N LEU A 264 0.31 -3.47 -7.94
CA LEU A 264 1.02 -3.17 -6.70
C LEU A 264 0.28 -2.10 -5.87
N ASN A 265 -0.12 -1.00 -6.49
CA ASN A 265 -0.88 0.06 -5.79
C ASN A 265 -2.22 -0.46 -5.25
N THR A 266 -2.92 -1.32 -6.00
CA THR A 266 -4.18 -1.90 -5.52
C THR A 266 -3.95 -2.79 -4.30
N LYS A 267 -2.94 -3.65 -4.32
CA LYS A 267 -2.59 -4.54 -3.22
C LYS A 267 -2.11 -3.77 -1.99
N GLU A 268 -1.30 -2.71 -2.18
CA GLU A 268 -0.89 -1.83 -1.08
C GLU A 268 -2.09 -1.12 -0.44
N ASN A 269 -3.07 -0.69 -1.25
CA ASN A 269 -4.32 -0.11 -0.73
C ASN A 269 -5.17 -1.14 0.02
N ASP A 270 -5.28 -2.38 -0.49
CA ASP A 270 -5.99 -3.47 0.17
C ASP A 270 -5.37 -3.80 1.52
N LEU A 271 -4.04 -3.90 1.57
CA LEU A 271 -3.28 -4.08 2.82
C LEU A 271 -3.51 -2.92 3.78
N HIS A 272 -3.47 -1.68 3.30
CA HIS A 272 -3.73 -0.51 4.14
C HIS A 272 -5.14 -0.55 4.73
N SER A 273 -6.15 -0.84 3.90
CA SER A 273 -7.54 -0.96 4.33
C SER A 273 -7.72 -2.05 5.40
N LEU A 274 -7.09 -3.21 5.19
CA LEU A 274 -7.09 -4.31 6.14
C LEU A 274 -6.46 -3.92 7.49
N LEU A 275 -5.30 -3.26 7.46
CA LEU A 275 -4.62 -2.79 8.67
C LEU A 275 -5.43 -1.74 9.43
N VAL A 276 -6.10 -0.82 8.72
CA VAL A 276 -7.02 0.15 9.32
C VAL A 276 -8.21 -0.57 9.97
N HIS A 277 -8.79 -1.57 9.30
CA HIS A 277 -9.89 -2.34 9.86
C HIS A 277 -9.48 -3.07 11.14
N ILE A 278 -8.33 -3.76 11.15
CA ILE A 278 -7.78 -4.43 12.34
C ILE A 278 -7.59 -3.43 13.47
N ARG A 279 -6.99 -2.26 13.18
CA ARG A 279 -6.77 -1.21 14.17
C ARG A 279 -8.08 -0.74 14.80
N ASN A 280 -9.12 -0.52 13.99
CA ASN A 280 -10.43 -0.09 14.49
C ASN A 280 -11.07 -1.16 15.38
N LEU A 281 -11.03 -2.44 14.98
CA LEU A 281 -11.54 -3.53 15.82
C LEU A 281 -10.84 -3.61 17.17
N LYS A 282 -9.52 -3.48 17.20
CA LYS A 282 -8.75 -3.46 18.45
C LYS A 282 -9.10 -2.24 19.31
N PHE A 283 -9.24 -1.08 18.68
CA PHE A 283 -9.64 0.14 19.37
C PHE A 283 -11.03 0.03 20.01
N ASP A 284 -12.01 -0.51 19.27
CA ASP A 284 -13.37 -0.73 19.77
C ASP A 284 -13.37 -1.70 20.96
N LEU A 285 -12.58 -2.78 20.86
CA LEU A 285 -12.40 -3.75 21.93
C LEU A 285 -11.78 -3.14 23.19
N ASP A 286 -10.73 -2.32 23.03
CA ASP A 286 -10.09 -1.60 24.14
C ASP A 286 -11.03 -0.59 24.79
N ASN A 287 -11.84 0.10 23.99
CA ASN A 287 -12.81 1.08 24.47
C ASN A 287 -13.91 0.40 25.29
N GLU A 288 -14.49 -0.70 24.81
CA GLU A 288 -15.49 -1.48 25.55
C GLU A 288 -14.91 -2.05 26.85
N TYR A 289 -13.69 -2.61 26.80
CA TYR A 289 -12.99 -3.09 27.99
C TYR A 289 -12.78 -1.97 29.03
N THR A 290 -12.33 -0.80 28.59
CA THR A 290 -12.08 0.35 29.48
C THR A 290 -13.39 0.84 30.10
N LYS A 291 -14.45 0.96 29.30
CA LYS A 291 -15.78 1.40 29.75
C LYS A 291 -16.37 0.45 30.80
N TYR A 292 -16.32 -0.86 30.53
CA TYR A 292 -16.79 -1.87 31.48
C TYR A 292 -15.98 -1.85 32.79
N THR A 293 -14.66 -1.73 32.68
CA THR A 293 -13.75 -1.70 33.84
C THR A 293 -14.02 -0.48 34.71
N GLN A 294 -14.15 0.71 34.09
CA GLN A 294 -14.45 1.95 34.79
C GLN A 294 -15.80 1.88 35.52
N MET A 295 -16.83 1.33 34.86
CA MET A 295 -18.16 1.18 35.44
C MET A 295 -18.16 0.24 36.64
N SER A 296 -17.49 -0.91 36.52
CA SER A 296 -17.37 -1.91 37.58
C SER A 296 -16.58 -1.38 38.78
N LEU A 297 -15.46 -0.67 38.55
CA LEU A 297 -14.68 -0.03 39.61
C LEU A 297 -15.48 1.05 40.34
N ASN A 298 -16.26 1.85 39.61
CA ASN A 298 -17.16 2.84 40.21
C ASN A 298 -18.24 2.16 41.08
N GLU A 299 -18.77 1.02 40.65
CA GLU A 299 -19.73 0.26 41.44
C GLU A 299 -19.10 -0.34 42.71
N ILE A 300 -17.90 -0.92 42.60
CA ILE A 300 -17.13 -1.39 43.75
C ILE A 300 -16.90 -0.25 44.75
N ASN A 301 -16.47 0.92 44.28
CA ASN A 301 -16.24 2.08 45.16
C ASN A 301 -17.51 2.51 45.89
N LYS A 302 -18.68 2.51 45.21
CA LYS A 302 -19.97 2.80 45.85
C LYS A 302 -20.32 1.76 46.92
N LYS A 303 -20.09 0.48 46.66
CA LYS A 303 -20.36 -0.61 47.63
C LYS A 303 -19.39 -0.57 48.81
N LYS A 304 -18.10 -0.34 48.57
CA LYS A 304 -17.07 -0.14 49.62
C LYS A 304 -17.44 1.02 50.53
N GLN A 305 -17.97 2.12 50.00
CA GLN A 305 -18.38 3.27 50.81
C GLN A 305 -19.60 2.96 51.68
N LYS A 306 -20.58 2.20 51.16
CA LYS A 306 -21.68 1.68 51.98
C LYS A 306 -21.18 0.76 53.09
N LEU A 307 -20.19 -0.09 52.80
CA LEU A 307 -19.59 -1.01 53.75
C LEU A 307 -18.86 -0.25 54.88
N ILE A 308 -18.12 0.81 54.55
CA ILE A 308 -17.50 1.71 55.54
C ILE A 308 -18.56 2.34 56.45
N ASN A 309 -19.67 2.82 55.89
CA ASN A 309 -20.76 3.42 56.69
C ASN A 309 -21.43 2.39 57.60
N LEU A 310 -21.69 1.17 57.11
CA LEU A 310 -22.24 0.09 57.93
C LEU A 310 -21.27 -0.35 59.04
N SER A 311 -19.96 -0.36 58.75
CA SER A 311 -18.94 -0.64 59.77
C SER A 311 -18.96 0.41 60.88
N LYS A 312 -19.15 1.70 60.57
CA LYS A 312 -19.32 2.74 61.59
C LYS A 312 -20.55 2.51 62.46
N VAL A 313 -21.70 2.20 61.85
CA VAL A 313 -22.94 1.89 62.58
C VAL A 313 -22.76 0.67 63.49
N LEU A 314 -22.06 -0.36 63.03
CA LEU A 314 -21.76 -1.54 63.86
C LEU A 314 -20.84 -1.19 65.04
N ASN A 315 -19.82 -0.36 64.84
CA ASN A 315 -18.94 0.10 65.91
C ASN A 315 -19.71 0.97 66.92
N GLU A 316 -20.58 1.87 66.45
CA GLU A 316 -21.45 2.69 67.30
C GLU A 316 -22.38 1.80 68.16
N LEU A 317 -22.97 0.75 67.58
CA LEU A 317 -23.78 -0.22 68.32
C LEU A 317 -22.97 -1.01 69.36
N GLU A 318 -21.70 -1.32 69.09
CA GLU A 318 -20.80 -1.95 70.07
C GLU A 318 -20.43 -1.00 71.22
N GLU A 319 -20.18 0.27 70.93
CA GLU A 319 -19.93 1.30 71.94
C GLU A 319 -21.17 1.55 72.81
N GLU A 320 -22.37 1.64 72.20
CA GLU A 320 -23.64 1.75 72.91
C GLU A 320 -23.93 0.53 73.79
N GLU A 321 -23.63 -0.67 73.30
CA GLU A 321 -23.75 -1.90 74.08
C GLU A 321 -22.85 -1.84 75.32
N ALA A 322 -21.56 -1.52 75.15
CA ALA A 322 -20.60 -1.42 76.24
C ALA A 322 -21.01 -0.35 77.27
N ALA A 323 -21.50 0.80 76.82
CA ALA A 323 -22.00 1.86 77.68
C ALA A 323 -23.26 1.43 78.44
N ALA A 324 -24.22 0.77 77.78
CA ALA A 324 -25.44 0.28 78.42
C ALA A 324 -25.14 -0.79 79.48
N PHE A 325 -24.22 -1.72 79.21
CA PHE A 325 -23.75 -2.69 80.21
C PHE A 325 -23.08 -2.00 81.40
N SER A 326 -22.17 -1.05 81.16
CA SER A 326 -21.51 -0.27 82.21
C SER A 326 -22.51 0.46 83.11
N ASN A 327 -23.52 1.10 82.51
CA ASN A 327 -24.60 1.76 83.24
C ASN A 327 -25.40 0.77 84.09
N LEU A 328 -25.75 -0.39 83.56
CA LEU A 328 -26.49 -1.43 84.29
C LEU A 328 -25.68 -1.98 85.47
N PHE A 329 -24.37 -2.18 85.30
CA PHE A 329 -23.47 -2.54 86.40
C PHE A 329 -23.38 -1.41 87.45
N SER A 330 -23.38 -0.15 87.03
CA SER A 330 -23.36 0.99 87.95
C SER A 330 -24.67 1.11 88.77
N GLU A 331 -25.82 0.87 88.14
CA GLU A 331 -27.14 0.84 88.80
C GLU A 331 -27.26 -0.35 89.75
N ALA A 332 -26.78 -1.53 89.34
CA ALA A 332 -26.70 -2.70 90.20
C ALA A 332 -25.82 -2.44 91.44
N ARG A 333 -24.69 -1.73 91.30
CA ARG A 333 -23.87 -1.32 92.45
C ARG A 333 -24.62 -0.35 93.38
N LYS A 334 -25.22 0.72 92.85
CA LYS A 334 -25.99 1.70 93.64
C LYS A 334 -27.18 1.06 94.37
N THR A 335 -27.90 0.16 93.72
CA THR A 335 -29.02 -0.57 94.34
C THR A 335 -28.54 -1.55 95.41
N ASN A 336 -27.37 -2.16 95.24
CA ASN A 336 -26.80 -3.03 96.26
C ASN A 336 -26.25 -2.23 97.45
N GLU A 337 -25.63 -1.07 97.22
CA GLU A 337 -25.19 -0.13 98.26
C GLU A 337 -26.37 0.41 99.08
N THR A 338 -27.45 0.85 98.42
CA THR A 338 -28.67 1.25 99.13
C THR A 338 -29.31 0.08 99.89
N ARG A 339 -29.29 -1.13 99.33
CA ARG A 339 -29.76 -2.33 100.02
C ARG A 339 -28.90 -2.69 101.24
N THR A 340 -27.58 -2.54 101.18
CA THR A 340 -26.71 -2.80 102.33
C THR A 340 -26.92 -1.75 103.42
N VAL A 341 -27.08 -0.48 103.05
CA VAL A 341 -27.47 0.61 103.98
C VAL A 341 -28.80 0.29 104.65
N LEU A 342 -29.86 0.01 103.88
CA LEU A 342 -31.18 -0.35 104.42
C LEU A 342 -31.14 -1.61 105.28
N LYS A 343 -30.35 -2.62 104.91
CA LYS A 343 -30.18 -3.85 105.72
C LYS A 343 -29.47 -3.57 107.04
N ASN A 344 -28.53 -2.63 107.06
CA ASN A 344 -27.87 -2.18 108.29
C ASN A 344 -28.83 -1.35 109.15
N GLU A 345 -29.57 -0.41 108.58
CA GLU A 345 -30.60 0.37 109.30
C GLU A 345 -31.71 -0.51 109.88
N LEU A 346 -32.19 -1.51 109.15
CA LEU A 346 -33.16 -2.50 109.64
C LEU A 346 -32.62 -3.36 110.79
N LYS A 347 -31.32 -3.69 110.78
CA LYS A 347 -30.65 -4.34 111.92
C LYS A 347 -30.61 -3.43 113.16
N TYR A 348 -30.34 -2.14 112.98
CA TYR A 348 -30.38 -1.15 114.08
C TYR A 348 -31.79 -1.00 114.67
N LEU A 349 -32.84 -1.10 113.85
CA LEU A 349 -34.24 -1.06 114.29
C LEU A 349 -34.73 -2.38 114.94
N ARG A 350 -33.89 -3.43 115.05
CA ARG A 350 -34.25 -4.77 115.56
C ARG A 350 -35.47 -5.42 114.90
N ILE A 351 -35.84 -5.02 113.68
CA ILE A 351 -36.92 -5.67 112.92
C ILE A 351 -36.30 -6.81 112.11
N SER A 352 -36.13 -7.98 112.73
CA SER A 352 -35.73 -9.19 112.02
C SER A 352 -36.96 -9.85 111.40
N GLN A 353 -37.31 -9.50 110.16
CA GLN A 353 -38.27 -10.30 109.39
C GLN A 353 -37.56 -11.52 108.79
N ASN A 354 -37.84 -12.68 109.37
CA ASN A 354 -37.44 -13.97 108.83
C ASN A 354 -38.50 -14.39 107.80
N ILE A 355 -38.27 -14.10 106.51
CA ILE A 355 -39.20 -14.50 105.45
C ILE A 355 -38.93 -15.97 105.12
N ASN A 356 -39.75 -16.85 105.69
CA ASN A 356 -39.76 -18.28 105.41
C ASN A 356 -40.49 -18.52 104.06
N PRO A 357 -39.97 -19.32 103.11
CA PRO A 357 -40.53 -19.40 101.75
C PRO A 357 -41.85 -20.21 101.65
N MET A 358 -42.32 -20.79 102.77
CA MET A 358 -43.35 -21.83 102.77
C MET A 358 -44.79 -21.35 103.03
N HIS A 359 -45.03 -20.07 103.30
CA HIS A 359 -46.39 -19.57 103.53
C HIS A 359 -46.70 -18.32 102.73
N ARG A 360 -47.43 -18.51 101.62
CA ARG A 360 -48.27 -17.46 101.04
C ARG A 360 -49.45 -17.24 101.99
N PHE A 361 -49.66 -15.97 102.32
CA PHE A 361 -50.77 -15.36 103.05
C PHE A 361 -50.63 -15.23 104.58
N THR A 362 -50.84 -13.96 104.98
CA THR A 362 -51.24 -13.41 106.28
C THR A 362 -50.18 -12.73 107.16
N TYR A 363 -50.66 -11.66 107.79
CA TYR A 363 -50.11 -10.95 108.96
C TYR A 363 -49.06 -9.84 108.79
N PHE A 364 -49.54 -8.66 108.36
CA PHE A 364 -49.15 -7.43 109.05
C PHE A 364 -49.75 -7.45 110.46
N ASP A 365 -49.01 -8.00 111.44
CA ASP A 365 -49.26 -7.69 112.85
C ASP A 365 -48.30 -6.59 113.29
N TYR A 366 -48.74 -5.35 113.10
CA TYR A 366 -48.16 -4.20 113.81
C TYR A 366 -48.53 -4.34 115.29
N ARG A 367 -47.54 -4.58 116.16
CA ARG A 367 -47.65 -4.22 117.58
C ARG A 367 -46.50 -3.31 117.99
N TYR A 368 -46.88 -2.05 118.18
CA TYR A 368 -46.12 -1.04 118.93
C TYR A 368 -46.05 -1.47 120.40
N ASN A 369 -44.85 -1.72 120.92
CA ASN A 369 -44.62 -1.78 122.36
C ASN A 369 -44.28 -0.38 122.87
N LEU A 370 -45.29 0.36 123.32
CA LEU A 370 -45.12 1.54 124.19
C LEU A 370 -46.36 1.64 125.09
N PRO A 371 -46.25 1.42 126.41
CA PRO A 371 -47.32 1.72 127.35
C PRO A 371 -47.30 3.22 127.64
N LEU A 372 -48.37 3.92 127.22
CA LEU A 372 -48.72 5.23 127.73
C LEU A 372 -49.21 5.08 129.18
N CYS A 373 -48.60 5.88 130.07
CA CYS A 373 -48.87 5.99 131.50
C CYS A 373 -50.35 6.25 131.84
N LYS A 374 -50.79 5.79 133.02
CA LYS A 374 -51.67 6.56 133.92
C LYS A 374 -51.31 6.27 135.39
N LEU A 375 -51.06 7.37 136.12
CA LEU A 375 -50.81 7.55 137.56
C LEU A 375 -49.44 7.11 138.09
#